data_AF-A0A2N9HBH1-F1
#
_entry.id   AF-A0A2N9HBH1-F1
#
_cell.length_a   1.000
_cell.length_b   1.000
_cell.length_c   1.000
_cell.angle_alpha   90.00
_cell.angle_beta   90.00
_cell.angle_gamma   90.00
#
_symmetry.space_group_name_H-M   'P 1'
#
loop_
_entity.id
_entity.type
_entity.pdbx_description
1 polymer ?
#
loop_
_entity_poly.entity_id
_entity_poly.type
_entity_poly.pdbx_seq_one_letter_code
_entity_poly.pdbx_strand_id
1 'polypeptide(L)'
;MQPLCHDDDSSALLQFKESFVMSKNACIHPFAYPKMASWKLEGDNRDCCSWDGVECDEDTGHVIGLDLSNSCLYGSLVSNSSLFGLVQLQSLNLAYNNFSFSQIPSAFSHLSKLTYLNLSKSFFSGEIPPKFSELYKLSSLDLSYNPMLHLRSLKGLVQNLTNLRDLRLSYVQISSPVPEILSN
;
A
#
# COMPACT_ATOMS: atom_id res chain seq x y z
N MET A 1 -21.63 -18.83 -8.64
CA MET A 1 -22.20 -17.54 -8.17
C MET A 1 -21.11 -16.96 -7.29
N GLN A 2 -20.51 -15.84 -7.70
CA GLN A 2 -19.38 -15.25 -6.95
C GLN A 2 -19.91 -14.79 -5.58
N PRO A 3 -19.19 -15.05 -4.47
CA PRO A 3 -19.56 -14.58 -3.14
C PRO A 3 -19.55 -13.05 -3.11
N LEU A 4 -20.43 -12.48 -2.30
CA LEU A 4 -20.46 -11.04 -2.03
C LEU A 4 -19.26 -10.65 -1.17
N CYS A 5 -18.84 -9.38 -1.26
CA CYS A 5 -17.87 -8.81 -0.34
C CYS A 5 -18.27 -9.01 1.13
N HIS A 6 -17.28 -9.31 1.97
CA HIS A 6 -17.46 -9.36 3.42
C HIS A 6 -17.77 -7.97 4.01
N ASP A 7 -18.73 -7.91 4.94
CA ASP A 7 -19.14 -6.67 5.61
C ASP A 7 -17.97 -5.98 6.34
N ASP A 8 -17.08 -6.76 6.96
CA ASP A 8 -15.89 -6.25 7.64
C ASP A 8 -14.91 -5.58 6.66
N ASP A 9 -14.72 -6.14 5.47
CA ASP A 9 -13.82 -5.59 4.45
C ASP A 9 -14.40 -4.29 3.88
N SER A 10 -15.70 -4.27 3.54
CA SER A 10 -16.37 -3.06 3.06
C SER A 10 -16.37 -1.95 4.12
N SER A 11 -16.55 -2.30 5.40
CA SER A 11 -16.50 -1.37 6.53
C SER A 11 -15.09 -0.81 6.72
N ALA A 12 -14.06 -1.65 6.63
CA ALA A 12 -12.67 -1.23 6.74
C ALA A 12 -12.28 -0.28 5.59
N LEU A 13 -12.72 -0.55 4.37
CA LEU A 13 -12.50 0.30 3.20
C LEU A 13 -13.19 1.68 3.36
N LEU A 14 -14.42 1.73 3.86
CA LEU A 14 -15.11 3.00 4.10
C LEU A 14 -14.45 3.82 5.22
N GLN A 15 -14.04 3.18 6.32
CA GLN A 15 -13.27 3.85 7.37
C GLN A 15 -11.91 4.35 6.85
N PHE A 16 -11.30 3.61 5.93
CA PHE A 16 -10.04 4.01 5.30
C PHE A 16 -10.24 5.27 4.46
N LYS A 17 -11.32 5.31 3.68
CA LYS A 17 -11.72 6.48 2.89
C LYS A 17 -11.86 7.74 3.74
N GLU A 18 -12.47 7.66 4.92
CA GLU A 18 -12.63 8.80 5.83
C GLU A 18 -11.31 9.35 6.39
N SER A 19 -10.21 8.60 6.28
CA SER A 19 -8.88 9.02 6.76
C SER A 19 -8.17 10.00 5.83
N PHE A 20 -8.67 10.19 4.59
CA PHE A 20 -7.99 10.99 3.56
C PHE A 20 -8.88 12.09 3.01
N VAL A 21 -8.24 13.22 2.68
CA VAL A 21 -8.88 14.28 1.91
C VAL A 21 -8.65 14.01 0.43
N MET A 22 -9.72 13.97 -0.35
CA MET A 22 -9.64 13.93 -1.81
C MET A 22 -9.45 15.35 -2.34
N SER A 23 -8.20 15.72 -2.62
CA SER A 23 -7.85 17.06 -3.09
C SER A 23 -7.34 17.01 -4.52
N LYS A 24 -7.87 17.87 -5.41
CA LYS A 24 -7.36 17.98 -6.79
C LYS A 24 -5.88 18.34 -6.85
N ASN A 25 -5.36 19.02 -5.83
CA ASN A 25 -3.95 19.39 -5.75
C ASN A 25 -3.04 18.21 -5.37
N ALA A 26 -3.61 17.12 -4.85
CA ALA A 26 -2.90 15.88 -4.58
C ALA A 26 -2.90 14.92 -5.78
N CYS A 27 -3.60 15.26 -6.86
CA CYS A 27 -3.52 14.55 -8.13
C CYS A 27 -2.17 14.81 -8.79
N ILE A 28 -1.27 13.82 -8.75
CA ILE A 28 0.07 13.95 -9.35
C ILE A 28 0.03 13.84 -10.89
N HIS A 29 -1.02 13.25 -11.45
CA HIS A 29 -1.14 12.98 -12.88
C HIS A 29 -2.40 13.62 -13.51
N PRO A 30 -2.38 14.03 -14.80
CA PRO A 30 -3.53 14.64 -15.46
C PRO A 30 -4.79 13.75 -15.52
N PHE A 31 -4.61 12.44 -15.55
CA PHE A 31 -5.69 11.44 -15.59
C PHE A 31 -6.00 10.82 -14.22
N ALA A 32 -5.42 11.38 -13.15
CA ALA A 32 -5.73 10.96 -11.80
C ALA A 32 -7.20 11.24 -11.48
N TYR A 33 -7.86 10.32 -10.80
CA TYR A 33 -9.19 10.54 -10.25
C TYR A 33 -9.32 9.77 -8.94
N PRO A 34 -10.13 10.26 -8.00
CA PRO A 34 -10.20 9.63 -6.70
C PRO A 34 -11.14 8.41 -6.74
N LYS A 35 -10.57 7.22 -6.93
CA LYS A 35 -11.29 5.93 -7.01
C LYS A 35 -12.27 5.71 -5.86
N MET A 36 -11.88 6.09 -4.64
CA MET A 36 -12.74 5.99 -3.45
C MET A 36 -14.01 6.85 -3.52
N ALA A 37 -14.16 7.76 -4.49
CA ALA A 37 -15.38 8.53 -4.71
C ALA A 37 -16.60 7.64 -4.95
N SER A 38 -16.43 6.51 -5.64
CA SER A 38 -17.54 5.62 -6.02
C SER A 38 -17.98 4.68 -4.90
N TRP A 39 -17.15 4.51 -3.86
CA TRP A 39 -17.38 3.57 -2.75
C TRP A 39 -18.57 4.01 -1.90
N LYS A 40 -19.60 3.15 -1.81
CA LYS A 40 -20.84 3.39 -1.06
C LYS A 40 -21.57 2.07 -0.81
N LEU A 41 -22.33 1.98 0.29
CA LEU A 41 -23.15 0.80 0.61
C LEU A 41 -24.58 0.88 0.03
N GLU A 42 -24.88 1.91 -0.75
CA GLU A 42 -26.24 2.19 -1.23
C GLU A 42 -26.38 1.99 -2.75
N GLY A 43 -27.56 1.51 -3.15
CA GLY A 43 -27.91 1.26 -4.54
C GLY A 43 -27.24 0.00 -5.11
N ASP A 44 -27.02 -0.01 -6.43
CA ASP A 44 -26.46 -1.16 -7.14
C ASP A 44 -24.99 -1.44 -6.80
N ASN A 45 -24.31 -0.53 -6.09
CA ASN A 45 -22.87 -0.62 -5.76
C ASN A 45 -22.61 -1.11 -4.32
N ARG A 46 -23.54 -1.87 -3.72
CA ARG A 46 -23.41 -2.34 -2.33
C ARG A 46 -22.26 -3.34 -2.12
N ASP A 47 -21.87 -4.04 -3.18
CA ASP A 47 -20.82 -5.05 -3.14
C ASP A 47 -19.46 -4.37 -3.34
N CYS A 48 -18.61 -4.38 -2.30
CA CYS A 48 -17.31 -3.74 -2.36
C CYS A 48 -16.39 -4.34 -3.43
N CYS A 49 -16.65 -5.58 -3.87
CA CYS A 49 -15.90 -6.22 -4.95
C CYS A 49 -16.13 -5.55 -6.31
N SER A 50 -17.16 -4.71 -6.44
CA SER A 50 -17.42 -3.89 -7.63
C SER A 50 -16.87 -2.46 -7.51
N TRP A 51 -16.25 -2.11 -6.38
CA TRP A 51 -15.72 -0.76 -6.16
C TRP A 51 -14.43 -0.54 -6.94
N ASP A 52 -14.26 0.66 -7.51
CA ASP A 52 -13.04 1.05 -8.21
C ASP A 52 -11.79 0.79 -7.35
N GLY A 53 -10.86 0.04 -7.91
CA GLY A 53 -9.59 -0.28 -7.27
C GLY A 53 -9.65 -1.42 -6.26
N VAL A 54 -10.82 -2.04 -6.01
CA VAL A 54 -10.94 -3.21 -5.13
C VAL A 54 -10.93 -4.49 -5.96
N GLU A 55 -10.17 -5.47 -5.51
CA GLU A 55 -10.13 -6.82 -6.06
C GLU A 55 -10.44 -7.81 -4.94
N CYS A 56 -11.40 -8.68 -5.18
CA CYS A 56 -11.81 -9.72 -4.25
C CYS A 56 -11.42 -11.11 -4.75
N ASP A 57 -11.20 -12.00 -3.80
CA ASP A 57 -11.04 -13.43 -4.05
C ASP A 57 -12.37 -14.03 -4.55
N GLU A 58 -12.32 -14.76 -5.66
CA GLU A 58 -13.53 -15.30 -6.32
C GLU A 58 -14.22 -16.41 -5.52
N ASP A 59 -13.52 -17.06 -4.59
CA ASP A 59 -14.04 -18.17 -3.80
C ASP A 59 -14.56 -17.71 -2.43
N THR A 60 -13.92 -16.71 -1.83
CA THR A 60 -14.21 -16.24 -0.46
C THR A 60 -14.88 -14.89 -0.41
N GLY A 61 -14.75 -14.03 -1.42
CA GLY A 61 -15.30 -12.67 -1.41
C GLY A 61 -14.50 -11.70 -0.52
N HIS A 62 -13.36 -12.13 0.02
CA HIS A 62 -12.47 -11.25 0.77
C HIS A 62 -11.68 -10.33 -0.16
N VAL A 63 -11.39 -9.12 0.31
CA VAL A 63 -10.54 -8.17 -0.42
C VAL A 63 -9.08 -8.65 -0.39
N ILE A 64 -8.55 -8.93 -1.58
CA ILE A 64 -7.17 -9.41 -1.78
C ILE A 64 -6.31 -8.40 -2.54
N GLY A 65 -6.92 -7.46 -3.26
CA GLY A 65 -6.19 -6.41 -3.97
C GLY A 65 -6.81 -5.04 -3.72
N LEU A 66 -5.95 -4.04 -3.55
CA LEU A 66 -6.34 -2.65 -3.44
C LEU A 66 -5.40 -1.77 -4.26
N ASP A 67 -5.89 -1.28 -5.41
CA ASP A 67 -5.19 -0.31 -6.26
C ASP A 67 -5.82 1.08 -6.14
N LEU A 68 -5.21 1.88 -5.27
CA LEU A 68 -5.49 3.30 -5.12
C LEU A 68 -4.35 4.15 -5.67
N SER A 69 -3.58 3.62 -6.62
CA SER A 69 -2.57 4.43 -7.28
C SER A 69 -3.22 5.62 -7.97
N ASN A 70 -2.53 6.76 -7.96
CA ASN A 70 -2.93 7.95 -8.70
C ASN A 70 -4.37 8.41 -8.37
N SER A 71 -4.74 8.32 -7.08
CA SER A 71 -6.12 8.51 -6.61
C SER A 71 -6.32 9.83 -5.86
N CYS A 72 -5.40 10.78 -6.03
CA CYS A 72 -5.46 12.11 -5.44
C CYS A 72 -5.60 12.08 -3.90
N LEU A 73 -5.02 11.07 -3.25
CA LEU A 73 -5.10 10.93 -1.80
C LEU A 73 -4.16 11.94 -1.15
N TYR A 74 -4.70 12.68 -0.19
CA TYR A 74 -3.97 13.62 0.65
C TYR A 74 -4.22 13.34 2.12
N GLY A 75 -3.15 13.18 2.89
CA GLY A 75 -3.21 12.96 4.34
C GLY A 75 -2.16 11.98 4.82
N SER A 76 -2.08 11.74 6.13
CA SER A 76 -1.07 10.84 6.69
C SER A 76 -1.61 9.43 6.85
N LEU A 77 -0.86 8.42 6.39
CA LEU A 77 -1.17 7.03 6.71
C LEU A 77 -0.69 6.71 8.14
N VAL A 78 -1.61 6.48 9.06
CA VAL A 78 -1.34 6.26 10.48
C VAL A 78 -1.41 4.77 10.86
N SER A 79 -0.68 4.35 11.89
CA SER A 79 -0.56 2.93 12.29
C SER A 79 -1.87 2.23 12.68
N ASN A 80 -2.90 2.97 13.08
CA ASN A 80 -4.23 2.45 13.41
C ASN A 80 -5.24 2.56 12.24
N SER A 81 -4.75 2.82 11.02
CA SER A 81 -5.61 2.84 9.83
C SER A 81 -6.32 1.49 9.65
N SER A 82 -7.61 1.54 9.30
CA SER A 82 -8.43 0.36 9.01
C SER A 82 -7.90 -0.48 7.83
N LEU A 83 -7.04 0.09 6.98
CA LEU A 83 -6.30 -0.64 5.94
C LEU A 83 -5.60 -1.88 6.51
N PHE A 84 -5.02 -1.77 7.71
CA PHE A 84 -4.28 -2.87 8.34
C PHE A 84 -5.20 -3.96 8.92
N GLY A 85 -6.51 -3.78 8.87
CA GLY A 85 -7.53 -4.79 9.17
C GLY A 85 -7.85 -5.72 7.99
N LEU A 86 -7.50 -5.34 6.76
CA LEU A 86 -7.68 -6.15 5.55
C LEU A 86 -6.61 -7.27 5.49
N VAL A 87 -6.60 -8.17 6.47
CA VAL A 87 -5.53 -9.17 6.66
C VAL A 87 -5.42 -10.21 5.53
N GLN A 88 -6.41 -10.26 4.65
CA GLN A 88 -6.41 -11.11 3.45
C GLN A 88 -5.68 -10.47 2.26
N LEU A 89 -5.30 -9.18 2.36
CA LEU A 89 -4.71 -8.41 1.28
C LEU A 89 -3.38 -9.02 0.79
N GLN A 90 -3.29 -9.20 -0.52
CA GLN A 90 -2.16 -9.78 -1.24
C GLN A 90 -1.46 -8.74 -2.13
N SER A 91 -2.22 -7.76 -2.65
CA SER A 91 -1.71 -6.70 -3.51
C SER A 91 -2.15 -5.33 -2.99
N LEU A 92 -1.20 -4.43 -2.77
CA LEU A 92 -1.49 -3.06 -2.36
C LEU A 92 -0.68 -2.05 -3.17
N ASN A 93 -1.40 -1.19 -3.89
CA ASN A 93 -0.82 -0.11 -4.68
C ASN A 93 -1.34 1.25 -4.21
N LEU A 94 -0.48 2.02 -3.55
CA LEU A 94 -0.76 3.39 -3.10
C LEU A 94 0.08 4.44 -3.84
N ALA A 95 0.74 4.04 -4.92
CA ALA A 95 1.69 4.89 -5.64
C ALA A 95 1.06 6.18 -6.19
N TYR A 96 1.89 7.20 -6.44
CA TYR A 96 1.44 8.46 -7.05
C TYR A 96 0.33 9.19 -6.25
N ASN A 97 0.39 9.13 -4.92
CA ASN A 97 -0.46 9.94 -4.02
C ASN A 97 0.39 10.90 -3.17
N ASN A 98 -0.23 11.69 -2.30
CA ASN A 98 0.48 12.61 -1.41
C ASN A 98 0.21 12.28 0.06
N PHE A 99 1.09 11.48 0.66
CA PHE A 99 0.97 11.11 2.07
C PHE A 99 1.55 12.16 3.04
N SER A 100 1.68 13.42 2.60
CA SER A 100 2.04 14.57 3.43
C SER A 100 3.33 14.41 4.24
N PHE A 101 4.34 13.76 3.65
CA PHE A 101 5.61 13.45 4.34
C PHE A 101 5.42 12.61 5.60
N SER A 102 4.34 11.84 5.71
CA SER A 102 4.15 10.92 6.83
C SER A 102 5.20 9.81 6.81
N GLN A 103 5.45 9.23 7.98
CA GLN A 103 6.24 8.00 8.07
C GLN A 103 5.43 6.81 7.53
N ILE A 104 6.12 5.79 7.04
CA ILE A 104 5.51 4.50 6.72
C ILE A 104 5.21 3.78 8.05
N PRO A 105 3.97 3.40 8.35
CA PRO A 105 3.67 2.70 9.60
C PRO A 105 4.28 1.29 9.67
N SER A 106 4.72 0.88 10.86
CA SER A 106 5.15 -0.51 11.06
C SER A 106 3.99 -1.52 10.98
N ALA A 107 2.74 -1.05 11.04
CA ALA A 107 1.52 -1.84 10.94
C ALA A 107 1.32 -2.52 9.58
N PHE A 108 2.09 -2.16 8.54
CA PHE A 108 2.15 -2.94 7.31
C PHE A 108 2.46 -4.42 7.57
N SER A 109 3.21 -4.76 8.63
CA SER A 109 3.50 -6.17 8.95
C SER A 109 2.28 -7.00 9.37
N HIS A 110 1.14 -6.37 9.67
CA HIS A 110 -0.12 -7.09 9.87
C HIS A 110 -0.67 -7.69 8.57
N LEU A 111 -0.31 -7.13 7.42
CA LEU A 111 -0.71 -7.59 6.09
C LEU A 111 0.21 -8.73 5.62
N SER A 112 0.31 -9.79 6.43
CA SER A 112 1.24 -10.92 6.24
C SER A 112 1.04 -11.72 4.96
N LYS A 113 -0.08 -11.51 4.25
CA LYS A 113 -0.38 -12.12 2.95
C LYS A 113 0.13 -11.31 1.75
N LEU A 114 0.65 -10.10 1.95
CA LEU A 114 1.14 -9.26 0.86
C LEU A 114 2.24 -9.93 0.06
N THR A 115 2.02 -9.95 -1.26
CA THR A 115 2.97 -10.38 -2.29
C THR A 115 3.46 -9.20 -3.13
N TYR A 116 2.67 -8.12 -3.20
CA TYR A 116 2.99 -6.89 -3.93
C TYR A 116 2.69 -5.67 -3.06
N LEU A 117 3.69 -4.79 -2.91
CA LEU A 117 3.53 -3.50 -2.24
C LEU A 117 4.20 -2.39 -3.06
N ASN A 118 3.42 -1.39 -3.44
CA ASN A 118 3.92 -0.22 -4.15
C ASN A 118 3.51 1.08 -3.43
N LEU A 119 4.52 1.78 -2.90
CA LEU A 119 4.41 3.08 -2.23
C LEU A 119 5.24 4.14 -2.98
N SER A 120 5.55 3.91 -4.26
CA SER A 120 6.42 4.79 -5.03
C SER A 120 5.80 6.18 -5.24
N LYS A 121 6.65 7.21 -5.32
CA LYS A 121 6.25 8.60 -5.62
C LYS A 121 5.06 9.07 -4.78
N SER A 122 5.13 8.82 -3.48
CA SER A 122 3.99 8.96 -2.56
C SER A 122 4.22 10.00 -1.46
N PHE A 123 5.35 10.71 -1.51
CA PHE A 123 5.76 11.69 -0.49
C PHE A 123 5.82 11.08 0.92
N PHE A 124 6.30 9.85 1.08
CA PHE A 124 6.64 9.32 2.40
C PHE A 124 8.00 9.86 2.88
N SER A 125 8.21 9.92 4.20
CA SER A 125 9.47 10.36 4.82
C SER A 125 9.91 9.48 5.99
N GLY A 126 11.16 9.64 6.44
CA GLY A 126 11.70 8.96 7.61
C GLY A 126 12.24 7.56 7.32
N GLU A 127 12.41 6.75 8.36
CA GLU A 127 13.03 5.43 8.26
C GLU A 127 12.05 4.41 7.67
N ILE A 128 12.51 3.61 6.70
CA ILE A 128 11.77 2.42 6.24
C ILE A 128 11.67 1.43 7.41
N PRO A 129 10.46 1.02 7.85
CA PRO A 129 10.30 0.18 9.03
C PRO A 129 11.04 -1.14 8.90
N PRO A 130 11.89 -1.53 9.88
CA PRO A 130 12.53 -2.86 9.89
C PRO A 130 11.53 -4.02 9.85
N LYS A 131 10.30 -3.78 10.34
CA LYS A 131 9.18 -4.73 10.27
C LYS A 131 8.75 -5.12 8.85
N PHE A 132 9.20 -4.41 7.81
CA PHE A 132 8.98 -4.87 6.43
C PHE A 132 9.60 -6.25 6.18
N SER A 133 10.65 -6.61 6.93
CA SER A 133 11.23 -7.96 6.91
C SER A 133 10.26 -9.06 7.38
N GLU A 134 9.15 -8.72 8.04
CA GLU A 134 8.10 -9.67 8.45
C GLU A 134 7.11 -9.99 7.31
N LEU A 135 7.17 -9.27 6.18
CA LEU A 135 6.36 -9.53 4.99
C LEU A 135 6.95 -10.68 4.16
N TYR A 136 7.07 -11.87 4.76
CA TYR A 136 7.82 -13.01 4.19
C TYR A 136 7.29 -13.51 2.83
N LYS A 137 6.04 -13.19 2.46
CA LYS A 137 5.45 -13.52 1.14
C LYS A 137 5.71 -12.47 0.07
N LEU A 138 6.30 -11.33 0.42
CA LEU A 138 6.49 -10.21 -0.50
C LEU A 138 7.43 -10.62 -1.63
N SER A 139 6.94 -10.46 -2.85
CA SER A 139 7.67 -10.76 -4.10
C SER A 139 8.09 -9.50 -4.84
N SER A 140 7.37 -8.40 -4.63
CA SER A 140 7.65 -7.10 -5.25
C SER A 140 7.46 -5.99 -4.23
N LEU A 141 8.50 -5.17 -4.06
CA LEU A 141 8.49 -3.98 -3.21
C LEU A 141 9.00 -2.76 -3.98
N ASP A 142 8.16 -1.76 -4.13
CA ASP A 142 8.53 -0.48 -4.73
C ASP A 142 8.36 0.67 -3.74
N LEU A 143 9.48 1.27 -3.34
CA LEU A 143 9.55 2.45 -2.47
C LEU A 143 10.16 3.65 -3.18
N SER A 144 10.38 3.53 -4.49
CA SER A 144 11.14 4.49 -5.28
C SER A 144 10.49 5.88 -5.32
N TYR A 145 11.28 6.90 -5.64
CA TYR A 145 10.82 8.30 -5.75
C TYR A 145 10.23 8.87 -4.46
N ASN A 146 10.78 8.47 -3.31
CA ASN A 146 10.50 9.07 -2.01
C ASN A 146 11.82 9.59 -1.41
N PRO A 147 12.28 10.79 -1.79
CA PRO A 147 13.63 11.27 -1.48
C PRO A 147 13.88 11.52 0.01
N MET A 148 12.81 11.64 0.82
CA MET A 148 12.87 11.82 2.26
C MET A 148 12.80 10.49 3.03
N LEU A 149 12.57 9.36 2.34
CA LEU A 149 12.71 8.04 2.94
C LEU A 149 14.19 7.67 3.03
N HIS A 150 14.54 7.02 4.13
CA HIS A 150 15.87 6.43 4.26
C HIS A 150 15.84 4.97 4.74
N LEU A 151 16.76 4.18 4.18
CA LEU A 151 17.00 2.81 4.56
C LEU A 151 18.28 2.70 5.39
N ARG A 152 18.15 2.25 6.63
CA ARG A 152 19.30 2.04 7.53
C ARG A 152 20.22 0.92 7.04
N SER A 153 19.65 -0.21 6.62
CA SER A 153 20.42 -1.38 6.19
C SER A 153 19.66 -2.15 5.12
N LEU A 154 20.27 -2.30 3.95
CA LEU A 154 19.70 -3.14 2.88
C LEU A 154 19.64 -4.60 3.31
N LYS A 155 20.69 -5.10 3.97
CA LYS A 155 20.70 -6.45 4.54
C LYS A 155 19.54 -6.66 5.50
N GLY A 156 19.28 -5.70 6.40
CA GLY A 156 18.17 -5.78 7.36
C GLY A 156 16.79 -5.84 6.70
N LEU A 157 16.61 -5.18 5.56
CA LEU A 157 15.35 -5.24 4.80
C LEU A 157 15.16 -6.60 4.13
N VAL A 158 16.18 -7.10 3.43
CA VAL A 158 16.04 -8.26 2.54
C VAL A 158 16.31 -9.61 3.20
N GLN A 159 16.93 -9.65 4.39
CA GLN A 159 17.36 -10.89 5.04
C GLN A 159 16.23 -11.92 5.23
N ASN A 160 15.00 -11.47 5.49
CA ASN A 160 13.85 -12.35 5.71
C ASN A 160 12.85 -12.35 4.53
N LEU A 161 13.06 -11.50 3.52
CA LEU A 161 12.21 -11.40 2.34
C LEU A 161 12.62 -12.44 1.29
N THR A 162 12.54 -13.72 1.67
CA THR A 162 13.05 -14.86 0.86
C THR A 162 12.32 -15.05 -0.47
N ASN A 163 11.12 -14.49 -0.63
CA ASN A 163 10.35 -14.53 -1.87
C ASN A 163 10.55 -13.30 -2.77
N LEU A 164 11.35 -12.31 -2.35
CA LEU A 164 11.51 -11.03 -3.06
C LEU A 164 12.23 -11.23 -4.40
N ARG A 165 11.61 -10.70 -5.46
CA ARG A 165 12.10 -10.79 -6.85
C ARG A 165 12.29 -9.42 -7.49
N ASP A 166 11.46 -8.44 -7.15
CA ASP A 166 11.58 -7.05 -7.59
C ASP A 166 11.70 -6.14 -6.36
N LEU A 167 12.79 -5.38 -6.30
CA LEU A 167 13.05 -4.38 -5.26
C LEU A 167 13.47 -3.07 -5.90
N ARG A 168 12.62 -2.04 -5.78
CA ARG A 168 12.88 -0.72 -6.35
C ARG A 168 13.07 0.32 -5.25
N LEU A 169 14.29 0.86 -5.19
CA LEU A 169 14.72 1.84 -4.20
C LEU A 169 15.32 3.10 -4.86
N SER A 170 15.11 3.30 -6.16
CA SER A 170 15.58 4.51 -6.86
C SER A 170 15.07 5.76 -6.16
N TYR A 171 15.93 6.76 -5.94
CA TYR A 171 15.58 8.00 -5.22
C TYR A 171 15.07 7.78 -3.77
N VAL A 172 15.62 6.79 -3.08
CA VAL A 172 15.55 6.61 -1.61
C VAL A 172 16.96 6.79 -1.05
N GLN A 173 17.10 7.42 0.13
CA GLN A 173 18.41 7.57 0.77
C GLN A 173 18.83 6.26 1.44
N ILE A 174 19.94 5.65 1.02
CA ILE A 174 20.44 4.43 1.66
C ILE A 174 21.67 4.80 2.50
N SER A 175 21.57 4.67 3.81
CA SER A 175 22.62 5.13 4.75
C SER A 175 23.81 4.18 4.85
N SER A 176 23.69 2.95 4.35
CA SER A 176 24.78 1.97 4.31
C SER A 176 25.47 1.99 2.94
N PRO A 177 26.81 1.85 2.86
CA PRO A 177 27.43 1.42 1.61
C PRO A 177 26.75 0.11 1.17
N VAL A 178 26.45 0.00 -0.13
CA VAL A 178 25.83 -1.19 -0.73
C VAL A 178 26.61 -2.42 -0.25
N PRO A 179 25.99 -3.37 0.48
CA PRO A 179 26.71 -4.52 0.99
C PRO A 179 27.25 -5.37 -0.18
N GLU A 180 28.47 -5.88 -0.05
CA GLU A 180 29.21 -6.75 -1.00
C GLU A 180 28.43 -8.01 -1.46
N ILE A 181 27.26 -8.28 -0.87
CA ILE A 181 26.34 -9.36 -1.27
C ILE A 181 25.67 -9.08 -2.64
N LEU A 182 25.68 -7.83 -3.12
CA LEU A 182 25.13 -7.45 -4.42
C LEU A 182 26.20 -7.21 -5.50
N SER A 183 27.48 -7.50 -5.21
CA SER A 183 28.60 -7.29 -6.15
C SER A 183 29.03 -8.55 -6.91
N ASN A 184 28.19 -9.59 -7.00
CA ASN A 184 28.43 -10.77 -7.85
C ASN A 184 27.19 -11.16 -8.65
#